data_AF-A0A1N6G2T1-F1
#
_entry.id   AF-A0A1N6G2T1-F1
#
_cell.length_a   1.000
_cell.length_b   1.000
_cell.length_c   1.000
_cell.angle_alpha   90.00
_cell.angle_beta   90.00
_cell.angle_gamma   90.00
#
_symmetry.space_group_name_H-M   'P 1'
#
loop_
_entity.id
_entity.type
_entity.pdbx_description
1 polymer ?
#
loop_
_entity_poly.entity_id
_entity_poly.type
_entity_poly.pdbx_seq_one_letter_code
_entity_poly.pdbx_strand_id
1 'polypeptide(L)' 'MKKSNLKKLSRAAQKSISGGVGGLEPIQCATGCYKNYLGDGQGILCIVPPCQSPNFGTQSQDANGRWQCCY' A
#
# COMPACT_ATOMS: atom_id res chain seq x y z
N MET A 1 41.93 4.76 -6.01
CA MET A 1 40.97 4.84 -7.14
C MET A 1 39.72 4.02 -6.78
N LYS A 2 38.55 4.66 -6.60
CA LYS A 2 37.28 3.96 -6.33
C LYS A 2 36.78 3.32 -7.63
N LYS A 3 36.75 1.98 -7.70
CA LYS A 3 36.07 1.24 -8.78
C LYS A 3 34.58 1.15 -8.43
N SER A 4 33.75 1.96 -9.08
CA SER A 4 32.30 1.84 -9.00
C SER A 4 31.83 0.69 -9.91
N ASN A 5 31.34 -0.40 -9.32
CA ASN A 5 30.74 -1.54 -10.03
C ASN A 5 29.31 -1.26 -10.53
N LEU A 6 29.06 -0.05 -11.06
CA LEU A 6 27.75 0.32 -11.58
C LEU A 6 27.56 -0.28 -12.98
N LYS A 7 27.13 -1.55 -13.03
CA LYS A 7 26.65 -2.18 -14.26
C LYS A 7 25.33 -1.51 -14.65
N LYS A 8 25.32 -0.82 -15.79
CA LYS A 8 24.12 -0.21 -16.36
C LYS A 8 23.11 -1.31 -16.68
N LEU A 9 21.95 -1.29 -16.03
CA LEU A 9 20.85 -2.21 -16.34
C LEU A 9 20.49 -2.08 -17.82
N SER A 10 20.20 -3.22 -18.46
CA SER A 10 19.71 -3.22 -19.83
C SER A 10 18.38 -2.45 -19.92
N ARG A 11 18.11 -1.84 -21.08
CA ARG A 11 16.88 -1.06 -21.29
C ARG A 11 15.60 -1.87 -21.03
N ALA A 12 15.67 -3.19 -21.24
CA ALA A 12 14.61 -4.14 -20.91
C ALA A 12 14.44 -4.33 -19.40
N ALA A 13 15.53 -4.49 -18.65
CA ALA A 13 15.47 -4.61 -17.19
C ALA A 13 15.05 -3.30 -16.51
N GLN A 14 15.40 -2.15 -17.08
CA GLN A 14 14.87 -0.85 -16.65
C GLN A 14 13.35 -0.77 -16.87
N LYS A 15 12.83 -1.28 -18.00
CA LYS A 15 11.39 -1.37 -18.24
C LYS A 15 10.66 -2.22 -17.20
N SER A 16 11.25 -3.34 -16.76
CA SER A 16 10.68 -4.17 -15.70
C SER A 16 10.56 -3.46 -14.35
N ILE A 17 11.44 -2.47 -14.08
CA ILE A 17 11.40 -1.65 -12.87
C ILE A 17 10.46 -0.46 -13.05
N SER A 18 10.35 0.09 -14.27
CA SER A 18 9.60 1.31 -14.57
C SER A 18 8.15 1.08 -15.01
N GLY A 19 7.71 -0.16 -15.26
CA GLY A 19 6.30 -0.45 -15.51
C GLY A 19 6.08 -1.66 -16.42
N GLY A 20 5.47 -2.69 -15.83
CA GLY A 20 4.71 -3.71 -16.54
C GLY A 20 5.42 -5.04 -16.66
N VAL A 21 5.10 -6.00 -15.78
CA VAL A 21 4.19 -7.14 -16.04
C VAL A 21 4.31 -8.14 -14.89
N GLY A 22 3.51 -7.96 -13.84
CA GLY A 22 3.45 -8.88 -12.69
C GLY A 22 2.38 -8.58 -11.64
N GLY A 23 1.35 -7.77 -11.94
CA GLY A 23 0.30 -7.42 -10.97
C GLY A 23 -0.60 -6.24 -11.38
N LEU A 24 -0.87 -6.06 -12.68
CA LEU A 24 -1.59 -4.91 -13.25
C LEU A 24 -3.12 -5.09 -13.34
N GLU A 25 -3.72 -5.85 -12.44
CA GLU A 25 -5.10 -5.53 -12.08
C GLU A 25 -4.99 -4.39 -11.07
N PRO A 26 -5.72 -3.26 -11.20
CA PRO A 26 -5.81 -2.32 -10.11
C PRO A 26 -6.34 -3.13 -8.93
N ILE A 27 -5.48 -3.45 -7.96
CA ILE A 27 -5.90 -4.24 -6.82
C ILE A 27 -6.95 -3.37 -6.15
N GLN A 28 -8.22 -3.76 -6.29
CA GLN A 28 -9.32 -2.96 -5.78
C GLN A 28 -9.08 -2.79 -4.29
N CYS A 29 -9.14 -1.53 -3.85
CA CYS A 29 -9.02 -1.26 -2.44
C CYS A 29 -10.16 -1.98 -1.70
N ALA A 30 -9.86 -2.37 -0.48
CA ALA A 30 -10.76 -3.04 0.45
C ALA A 30 -12.09 -2.26 0.59
N THR A 31 -13.19 -2.96 0.85
CA THR A 31 -14.52 -2.36 1.10
C THR A 31 -15.08 -2.89 2.41
N GLY A 32 -15.71 -2.03 3.21
CA GLY A 32 -16.20 -2.40 4.53
C GLY A 32 -15.13 -2.24 5.61
N CYS A 33 -15.33 -2.92 6.74
CA CYS A 33 -14.58 -2.67 7.97
C CYS A 33 -13.66 -3.82 8.38
N TYR A 34 -12.43 -3.47 8.74
CA TYR A 34 -11.34 -4.41 9.00
C TYR A 34 -10.69 -4.16 10.36
N LYS A 35 -10.52 -5.23 11.13
CA LYS A 35 -9.93 -5.18 12.48
C LYS A 35 -8.40 -5.09 12.48
N ASN A 36 -7.78 -5.57 11.40
CA ASN A 36 -6.33 -5.56 11.22
C ASN A 36 -5.99 -4.48 10.19
N TYR A 37 -5.42 -3.37 10.66
CA TYR A 37 -5.10 -2.22 9.82
C TYR A 37 -3.87 -1.49 10.36
N LEU A 38 -3.28 -0.64 9.52
CA LEU A 38 -2.22 0.29 9.88
C LEU A 38 -2.83 1.67 10.09
N GLY A 39 -2.75 2.20 11.31
CA GLY A 39 -3.19 3.57 11.60
C GLY A 39 -2.09 4.60 11.35
N ASP A 40 -2.49 5.85 11.11
CA ASP A 40 -1.59 7.01 11.01
C ASP A 40 -1.06 7.52 12.36
N GLY A 41 -1.47 6.89 13.48
CA GLY A 41 -1.12 7.29 14.85
C GLY A 41 -1.89 8.52 15.37
N GLN A 42 -2.64 9.22 14.52
CA GLN A 42 -3.55 10.31 14.90
C GLN A 42 -4.97 9.83 15.16
N GLY A 43 -5.26 8.57 14.80
CA GLY A 43 -6.53 7.92 15.11
C GLY A 43 -7.65 8.24 14.11
N ILE A 44 -7.31 8.89 12.99
CA ILE A 44 -8.30 9.32 11.98
C ILE A 44 -8.18 8.43 10.75
N LEU A 45 -6.98 8.32 10.18
CA LEU A 45 -6.76 7.58 8.94
C LEU A 45 -6.19 6.19 9.21
N CYS A 46 -6.55 5.27 8.33
CA CYS A 46 -6.02 3.92 8.34
C CYS A 46 -5.84 3.36 6.93
N ILE A 47 -4.95 2.38 6.82
CA ILE A 47 -4.69 1.62 5.60
C ILE A 47 -4.80 0.12 5.89
N VAL A 48 -5.51 -0.60 5.02
CA VAL A 48 -5.55 -2.06 5.01
C VAL A 48 -4.96 -2.56 3.69
N PRO A 49 -3.99 -3.48 3.68
CA PRO A 49 -3.53 -4.10 2.44
C PRO A 49 -4.72 -4.72 1.67
N PRO A 50 -4.87 -4.46 0.36
CA PRO A 50 -3.88 -3.89 -0.57
C PRO A 50 -3.97 -2.37 -0.79
N CYS A 51 -4.84 -1.65 -0.07
CA CYS A 51 -4.96 -0.21 -0.19
C CYS A 51 -3.64 0.49 0.16
N GLN A 52 -3.40 1.61 -0.49
CA GLN A 52 -2.24 2.49 -0.25
C GLN A 52 -2.68 3.94 -0.46
N SER A 53 -1.87 4.89 0.01
CA SER A 53 -2.06 6.32 -0.25
C SER A 53 -2.33 6.56 -1.76
N PRO A 54 -3.36 7.34 -2.14
CA PRO A 54 -4.21 8.18 -1.28
C PRO A 54 -5.52 7.51 -0.79
N ASN A 55 -5.69 6.20 -0.97
CA ASN A 55 -6.90 5.47 -0.57
C ASN A 55 -6.85 5.10 0.93
N PHE A 56 -7.23 6.05 1.77
CA PHE A 56 -7.31 5.88 3.21
C PHE A 56 -8.73 5.51 3.64
N GLY A 57 -8.84 4.56 4.56
CA GLY A 57 -10.05 4.34 5.33
C GLY A 57 -10.09 5.26 6.56
N THR A 58 -11.20 5.21 7.29
CA THR A 58 -11.38 5.94 8.55
C THR A 58 -11.44 4.95 9.71
N GLN A 59 -10.79 5.28 10.82
CA GLN A 59 -10.90 4.49 12.05
C GLN A 59 -12.25 4.76 12.72
N SER A 60 -13.02 3.70 12.98
CA SER A 60 -14.29 3.76 13.71
C SER A 60 -14.33 2.68 14.79
N GLN A 61 -15.19 2.84 15.80
CA GLN A 61 -15.48 1.78 16.76
C GLN A 61 -16.72 1.00 16.31
N ASP A 62 -16.67 -0.33 16.43
CA ASP A 62 -17.83 -1.19 16.27
C ASP A 62 -18.77 -1.11 17.50
N ALA A 63 -19.91 -1.80 17.42
CA ALA A 63 -20.90 -1.83 18.51
C ALA A 63 -20.37 -2.43 19.83
N ASN A 64 -19.22 -3.12 19.80
CA ASN A 64 -18.55 -3.67 20.97
C ASN A 64 -17.41 -2.77 21.48
N GLY A 65 -17.26 -1.55 20.93
CA GLY A 65 -16.20 -0.60 21.28
C GLY A 65 -14.83 -0.96 20.70
N ARG A 66 -14.74 -1.90 19.74
CA ARG A 66 -13.47 -2.30 19.14
C ARG A 66 -13.18 -1.44 17.91
N TRP A 67 -11.95 -0.93 17.85
CA TRP A 67 -11.48 -0.15 16.71
C TRP A 67 -11.34 -1.01 15.45
N GLN A 68 -11.76 -0.43 14.33
CA GLN A 68 -11.69 -1.01 12.99
C GLN A 68 -11.46 0.09 11.95
N CYS A 69 -10.82 -0.27 10.85
CA CYS A 69 -10.66 0.61 9.69
C CYS A 69 -11.78 0.35 8.68
N CYS A 70 -12.56 1.36 8.36
CA CYS A 70 -13.66 1.26 7.39
C CYS A 70 -13.37 2.07 6.14
N TYR A 71 -13.64 1.45 4.99
CA TYR A 71 -13.63 2.05 3.66
C TYR A 71 -15.06 2.22 3.14
#